data_AF-A0A444JT13-F1
#
_entry.id   AF-A0A444JT13-F1
#
_cell.length_a   1.000
_cell.length_b   1.000
_cell.length_c   1.000
_cell.angle_alpha   90.00
_cell.angle_beta   90.00
_cell.angle_gamma   90.00
#
_symmetry.space_group_name_H-M   'P 1'
#
loop_
_entity.id
_entity.type
_entity.pdbx_description
1 polymer ?
#
loop_
_entity_poly.entity_id
_entity_poly.type
_entity_poly.pdbx_seq_one_letter_code
_entity_poly.pdbx_strand_id
1 'polypeptide(L)'
;MLKDTESNIVAHIFFDLEFKIQNLQIDSEQKKELSQIVTNMKTGFGSESFEEAYKEFASFSSNHVATMNPMLPFIIQLAAYLPLRH
;
A
#
# COMPACT_ATOMS: atom_id res chain seq x y z
N MET A 1 9.32 23.20 0.22
CA MET A 1 10.17 22.54 -0.79
C MET A 1 10.52 21.10 -0.46
N LEU A 2 10.96 20.72 0.77
CA LEU A 2 11.18 19.28 1.09
C LEU A 2 9.88 18.48 1.25
N LYS A 3 8.86 19.06 1.92
CA LYS A 3 7.53 18.42 2.08
C LYS A 3 6.83 18.12 0.75
N ASP A 4 7.04 18.98 -0.24
CA ASP A 4 6.42 18.85 -1.56
C ASP A 4 7.00 17.65 -2.33
N THR A 5 8.28 17.33 -2.13
CA THR A 5 8.95 16.19 -2.75
C THR A 5 8.55 14.86 -2.10
N GLU A 6 8.48 14.80 -0.76
CA GLU A 6 8.07 13.60 -0.04
C GLU A 6 6.61 13.23 -0.34
N SER A 7 5.70 14.20 -0.36
CA SER A 7 4.31 13.98 -0.75
C SER A 7 4.18 13.46 -2.19
N ASN A 8 5.02 13.93 -3.12
CA ASN A 8 5.02 13.43 -4.50
C ASN A 8 5.54 11.98 -4.59
N ILE A 9 6.56 11.62 -3.81
CA ILE A 9 7.09 10.24 -3.79
C ILE A 9 6.04 9.27 -3.24
N VAL A 10 5.42 9.59 -2.10
CA VAL A 10 4.36 8.76 -1.51
C VAL A 10 3.18 8.61 -2.48
N ALA A 11 2.78 9.68 -3.16
CA ALA A 11 1.73 9.61 -4.18
C ALA A 11 2.09 8.67 -5.34
N HIS A 12 3.36 8.68 -5.80
CA HIS A 12 3.82 7.76 -6.84
C HIS A 12 3.85 6.30 -6.36
N ILE A 13 4.27 6.03 -5.12
CA ILE A 13 4.23 4.68 -4.54
C ILE A 13 2.80 4.13 -4.55
N PHE A 14 1.81 4.92 -4.15
CA PHE A 14 0.41 4.49 -4.17
C PHE A 14 -0.14 4.31 -5.59
N PHE A 15 0.23 5.18 -6.53
CA PHE A 15 -0.11 5.00 -7.94
C PHE A 15 0.43 3.67 -8.49
N ASP A 16 1.68 3.34 -8.18
CA ASP A 16 2.29 2.09 -8.63
C ASP A 16 1.64 0.87 -7.99
N LEU A 17 1.29 0.93 -6.70
CA LEU A 17 0.52 -0.12 -6.02
C LEU A 17 -0.83 -0.35 -6.70
N GLU A 18 -1.61 0.71 -6.91
CA GLU A 18 -2.90 0.66 -7.60
C GLU A 18 -2.76 0.03 -9.00
N PHE A 19 -1.74 0.44 -9.77
CA PHE A 19 -1.45 -0.12 -11.08
C PHE A 19 -1.07 -1.61 -11.01
N LYS A 20 -0.26 -2.02 -10.02
CA LYS A 20 0.13 -3.44 -9.85
C LYS A 20 -1.07 -4.31 -9.53
N ILE A 21 -1.99 -3.84 -8.68
CA ILE A 21 -3.21 -4.59 -8.33
C ILE A 21 -4.02 -4.95 -9.57
N GLN A 22 -4.16 -4.03 -10.53
CA GLN A 22 -4.89 -4.29 -11.77
C GLN A 22 -4.26 -5.45 -12.57
N ASN A 23 -2.94 -5.59 -12.50
CA ASN A 23 -2.16 -6.57 -13.24
C ASN A 23 -1.97 -7.92 -12.50
N LEU A 24 -2.39 -8.03 -11.23
CA LEU A 24 -2.30 -9.28 -10.48
C LEU A 24 -3.18 -10.38 -11.11
N GLN A 25 -2.73 -11.61 -11.01
CA GLN A 25 -3.47 -12.79 -11.45
C GLN A 25 -4.27 -13.37 -10.26
N ILE A 26 -5.17 -12.56 -9.71
CA ILE A 26 -6.13 -12.91 -8.66
C ILE A 26 -7.55 -12.65 -9.17
N ASP A 27 -8.56 -13.23 -8.52
CA ASP A 27 -9.94 -13.04 -8.94
C ASP A 27 -10.42 -11.58 -8.76
N SER A 28 -11.54 -11.24 -9.39
CA SER A 28 -12.04 -9.86 -9.40
C SER A 28 -12.46 -9.35 -8.02
N GLU A 29 -12.90 -10.23 -7.13
CA GLU A 29 -13.33 -9.84 -5.78
C GLU A 29 -12.12 -9.55 -4.90
N GLN A 30 -11.09 -10.40 -4.96
CA GLN A 30 -9.79 -10.19 -4.31
C GLN A 30 -9.11 -8.91 -4.80
N LYS A 31 -9.15 -8.61 -6.11
CA LYS A 31 -8.64 -7.32 -6.63
C LYS A 31 -9.37 -6.13 -6.03
N LYS A 32 -10.71 -6.23 -5.89
CA LYS A 32 -11.53 -5.16 -5.33
C LYS A 32 -11.22 -4.94 -3.84
N GLU A 33 -11.12 -6.02 -3.08
CA GLU A 33 -10.73 -5.99 -1.67
C GLU A 33 -9.35 -5.34 -1.50
N LEU A 34 -8.35 -5.84 -2.22
CA LEU A 34 -6.98 -5.31 -2.17
C LEU A 34 -6.91 -3.83 -2.60
N SER A 35 -7.66 -3.44 -3.63
CA SER A 35 -7.74 -2.03 -4.06
C SER A 35 -8.32 -1.14 -2.97
N GLN A 36 -9.34 -1.63 -2.25
CA GLN A 36 -9.93 -0.89 -1.14
C GLN A 36 -8.94 -0.76 0.03
N ILE A 37 -8.23 -1.82 0.38
CA ILE A 37 -7.18 -1.80 1.42
C ILE A 37 -6.10 -0.77 1.08
N VAL A 38 -5.57 -0.79 -0.15
CA VAL A 38 -4.54 0.18 -0.59
C VAL A 38 -5.10 1.61 -0.62
N THR A 39 -6.36 1.79 -0.99
CA THR A 39 -7.03 3.10 -0.90
C THR A 39 -7.11 3.59 0.55
N ASN A 40 -7.44 2.71 1.50
CA ASN A 40 -7.50 3.04 2.92
C ASN A 40 -6.10 3.38 3.47
N MET A 41 -5.06 2.66 3.05
CA MET A 41 -3.67 2.99 3.38
C MET A 41 -3.30 4.39 2.85
N LYS A 42 -3.71 4.73 1.63
CA LYS A 42 -3.45 6.04 1.02
C LYS A 42 -4.12 7.18 1.77
N THR A 43 -5.40 7.03 2.10
CA THR A 43 -6.17 8.07 2.80
C THR A 43 -5.77 8.22 4.27
N GLY A 44 -5.37 7.12 4.91
CA GLY A 44 -4.88 7.09 6.29
C GLY A 44 -3.39 7.38 6.44
N PHE A 45 -2.61 7.57 5.37
CA PHE A 45 -1.16 7.63 5.47
C PHE A 45 -0.67 8.65 6.51
N GLY A 46 0.16 8.19 7.45
CA GLY A 46 0.67 9.01 8.56
C GLY A 46 -0.24 9.12 9.79
N SER A 47 -1.38 8.44 9.82
CA SER A 47 -2.29 8.36 10.99
C SER A 47 -2.35 6.95 11.60
N GLU A 48 -3.20 6.76 12.62
CA GLU A 48 -3.57 5.44 13.14
C GLU A 48 -4.37 4.60 12.14
N SER A 49 -5.19 5.24 11.30
CA SER A 49 -5.96 4.56 10.25
C SER A 49 -5.06 3.89 9.20
N PHE A 50 -3.84 4.39 8.98
CA PHE A 50 -2.85 3.66 8.18
C PHE A 50 -2.47 2.32 8.79
N GLU A 51 -2.27 2.26 10.11
CA GLU A 51 -1.82 1.03 10.77
C GLU A 51 -2.88 -0.07 10.72
N GLU A 52 -4.15 0.32 10.83
CA GLU A 52 -5.28 -0.60 10.65
C GLU A 52 -5.33 -1.13 9.21
N ALA A 53 -5.28 -0.24 8.21
CA ALA A 53 -5.26 -0.63 6.80
C ALA A 53 -4.03 -1.47 6.44
N TYR A 54 -2.87 -1.20 7.05
CA TYR A 54 -1.65 -1.99 6.87
C TYR A 54 -1.80 -3.40 7.45
N LYS A 55 -2.49 -3.57 8.60
CA LYS A 55 -2.80 -4.90 9.16
C LYS A 55 -3.73 -5.68 8.23
N GLU A 56 -4.73 -5.03 7.64
CA GLU A 56 -5.59 -5.64 6.62
C GLU A 56 -4.78 -6.08 5.40
N PHE A 57 -3.88 -5.22 4.90
CA PHE A 57 -2.96 -5.55 3.81
C PHE A 57 -2.07 -6.76 4.15
N ALA A 58 -1.50 -6.80 5.35
CA ALA A 58 -0.66 -7.91 5.80
C ALA A 58 -1.46 -9.22 5.92
N SER A 59 -2.69 -9.15 6.44
CA SER A 59 -3.61 -10.29 6.53
C SER A 59 -3.95 -10.83 5.13
N PHE A 60 -4.38 -9.96 4.22
CA PHE A 60 -4.62 -10.31 2.81
C PHE A 60 -3.37 -10.92 2.18
N SER A 61 -2.20 -10.31 2.44
CA SER A 61 -0.94 -10.79 1.89
C SER A 61 -0.55 -12.17 2.38
N SER A 62 -0.83 -12.49 3.65
CA SER A 62 -0.52 -13.80 4.22
C SER A 62 -1.24 -14.94 3.52
N ASN A 63 -2.45 -14.68 3.01
CA ASN A 63 -3.23 -15.66 2.27
C ASN A 63 -2.78 -15.77 0.80
N HIS A 64 -2.03 -14.79 0.28
CA HIS A 64 -1.72 -14.63 -1.15
C HIS A 64 -0.23 -14.37 -1.42
N VAL A 65 0.67 -14.84 -0.55
CA VAL A 65 2.11 -14.47 -0.53
C VAL A 65 2.78 -14.54 -1.91
N ALA A 66 2.54 -15.62 -2.67
CA ALA A 66 3.13 -15.80 -3.99
C ALA A 66 2.70 -14.70 -4.98
N THR A 67 1.45 -14.26 -4.88
CA THR A 67 0.88 -13.23 -5.75
C THR A 67 1.25 -11.82 -5.31
N MET A 68 1.56 -11.62 -4.03
CA MET A 68 1.93 -10.31 -3.48
C MET A 68 3.39 -9.94 -3.66
N ASN A 69 4.24 -10.90 -4.04
CA ASN A 69 5.68 -10.70 -4.24
C ASN A 69 6.01 -9.45 -5.10
N PRO A 70 5.30 -9.16 -6.20
CA PRO A 70 5.53 -7.95 -7.01
C PRO A 70 5.24 -6.62 -6.29
N MET A 71 4.52 -6.64 -5.17
CA MET A 71 4.17 -5.44 -4.40
C MET A 71 5.14 -5.14 -3.26
N LEU A 72 5.94 -6.12 -2.82
CA LEU A 72 6.87 -5.95 -1.69
C LEU A 72 7.80 -4.74 -1.82
N PRO A 73 8.39 -4.42 -3.00
CA PRO A 73 9.27 -3.26 -3.13
C PRO A 73 8.57 -1.94 -2.77
N PHE A 74 7.30 -1.77 -3.16
CA PHE A 74 6.53 -0.56 -2.89
C PHE A 74 6.16 -0.44 -1.42
N ILE A 75 5.87 -1.57 -0.76
CA ILE A 75 5.59 -1.60 0.68
C ILE A 75 6.84 -1.26 1.50
N ILE A 76 8.00 -1.78 1.11
CA ILE A 76 9.30 -1.44 1.74
C ILE A 76 9.60 0.05 1.55
N GLN A 77 9.38 0.59 0.35
CA GLN A 77 9.53 2.02 0.08
C GLN A 77 8.58 2.85 0.94
N LEU A 78 7.31 2.48 1.01
CA LEU A 78 6.30 3.18 1.81
C LEU A 78 6.69 3.25 3.28
N ALA A 79 7.23 2.16 3.84
CA ALA A 79 7.70 2.11 5.22
C ALA A 79 8.84 3.09 5.51
N ALA A 80 9.70 3.38 4.52
CA ALA A 80 10.79 4.35 4.67
C ALA A 80 10.30 5.81 4.80
N TYR A 81 9.06 6.08 4.38
CA TYR A 81 8.43 7.41 4.47
C TYR A 81 7.40 7.50 5.61
N LEU A 82 7.21 6.44 6.39
CA LEU A 82 6.36 6.53 7.57
C LEU A 82 7.02 7.47 8.59
N PRO A 83 6.29 8.45 9.13
CA PRO A 83 6.83 9.30 10.18
C PRO A 83 7.23 8.40 11.35
N LEU A 84 8.52 8.46 11.74
CA LEU A 84 9.02 7.75 12.91
C LEU A 84 8.19 8.23 14.10
N ARG A 85 7.31 7.36 14.61
CA ARG A 85 6.59 7.59 15.86
C ARG A 85 7.63 7.58 16.98
N HIS A 86 8.01 8.76 17.45
CA HIS A 86 8.79 8.97 18.65
C HIS A 86 7.89 8.90 19.89
#